data_AF-M2WYN5-F1
#
_entry.id   AF-M2WYN5-F1
#
_cell.length_a   1.000
_cell.length_b   1.000
_cell.length_c   1.000
_cell.angle_alpha   90.00
_cell.angle_beta   90.00
_cell.angle_gamma   90.00
#
_symmetry.space_group_name_H-M   'P 1'
#
loop_
_entity.id
_entity.type
_entity.pdbx_description
1 polymer ?
#
loop_
_entity_poly.entity_id
_entity_poly.type
_entity_poly.pdbx_seq_one_letter_code
_entity_poly.pdbx_strand_id
1 'polypeptide(L)'
;MIHTRKEGCPQVLSPPLYLSFLIVSGLCIFTAVTCVQVDMGVVLEWFRMLALAIFRTPTMLYVACFMAWSAHLVEAVVAYRICIQLGGGRDMWKWTIQTFCIGYPSLRLLQIEQRKRKRNT
;
A
#
# COMPACT_ATOMS: atom_id res chain seq x y z
N MET A 1 11.98 -35.26 19.95
CA MET A 1 10.80 -34.93 19.10
C MET A 1 10.72 -33.41 19.03
N ILE A 2 11.25 -32.82 17.96
CA ILE A 2 11.36 -31.36 17.82
C ILE A 2 10.03 -30.85 17.30
N HIS A 3 9.25 -30.17 18.16
CA HIS A 3 8.07 -29.44 17.75
C HIS A 3 8.51 -28.26 16.88
N THR A 4 8.55 -28.45 15.57
CA THR A 4 8.64 -27.34 14.62
C THR A 4 7.32 -26.57 14.71
N ARG A 5 7.29 -25.51 15.52
CA ARG A 5 6.21 -24.53 15.46
C ARG A 5 6.14 -24.07 14.01
N LYS A 6 5.03 -24.38 13.33
CA LYS A 6 4.61 -23.66 12.12
C LYS A 6 4.25 -22.24 12.57
N GLU A 7 5.25 -21.43 12.87
CA GLU A 7 5.05 -20.01 13.07
C GLU A 7 4.65 -19.46 11.71
N GLY A 8 3.34 -19.32 11.50
CA GLY A 8 2.76 -18.74 10.30
C GLY A 8 3.27 -17.32 10.06
N CYS A 9 2.75 -16.67 9.03
CA CYS A 9 3.04 -15.27 8.74
C CYS A 9 2.96 -14.44 10.05
N PRO A 10 3.93 -13.55 10.32
CA PRO A 10 3.97 -12.77 11.57
C PRO A 10 2.58 -12.20 11.89
N GLN A 11 2.14 -12.40 13.13
CA GLN A 11 0.89 -11.83 13.59
C GLN A 11 0.96 -10.32 13.38
N VAL A 12 -0.04 -9.84 12.64
CA VAL A 12 -0.20 -8.49 12.13
C VAL A 12 0.16 -7.48 13.22
N LEU A 13 1.35 -6.89 13.12
CA LEU A 13 1.62 -5.63 13.82
C LEU A 13 0.75 -4.61 13.07
N SER A 14 -0.47 -4.39 13.58
CA SER A 14 -1.47 -3.56 12.93
C SER A 14 -0.86 -2.20 12.66
N PRO A 15 -0.49 -1.87 11.41
CA PRO A 15 -0.15 -0.50 11.09
C PRO A 15 -1.39 0.36 11.41
N PRO A 16 -1.23 1.66 11.66
CA PRO A 16 -2.38 2.52 11.91
C PRO A 16 -3.31 2.42 10.70
N LEU A 17 -4.41 1.67 10.84
CA LEU A 17 -5.39 1.42 9.78
C LEU A 17 -5.90 2.75 9.20
N TYR A 18 -5.95 3.77 10.05
CA TYR A 18 -6.22 5.16 9.71
C TYR A 18 -5.30 5.73 8.62
N LEU A 19 -3.99 5.50 8.69
CA LEU A 19 -3.03 6.03 7.72
C LEU A 19 -3.22 5.37 6.35
N SER A 20 -3.42 4.05 6.34
CA SER A 20 -3.72 3.27 5.13
C SER A 20 -5.01 3.75 4.46
N PHE A 21 -6.06 3.94 5.26
CA PHE A 21 -7.33 4.45 4.79
C PHE A 21 -7.19 5.86 4.23
N LEU A 22 -6.41 6.73 4.86
CA LEU A 22 -6.18 8.11 4.42
C LEU A 22 -5.41 8.17 3.09
N ILE A 23 -4.39 7.32 2.89
CA ILE A 23 -3.63 7.26 1.63
C ILE A 23 -4.49 6.75 0.48
N VAL A 24 -5.20 5.63 0.68
CA VAL A 24 -6.04 5.03 -0.37
C VAL A 24 -7.25 5.89 -0.68
N SER A 25 -7.94 6.41 0.35
CA SER A 25 -9.06 7.34 0.13
C SER A 25 -8.58 8.61 -0.55
N GLY A 26 -7.41 9.14 -0.21
CA GLY A 26 -6.77 10.25 -0.92
C GLY A 26 -6.56 9.95 -2.40
N LEU A 27 -5.92 8.82 -2.73
CA LEU A 27 -5.69 8.39 -4.12
C LEU A 27 -7.00 8.17 -4.89
N CYS A 28 -8.00 7.54 -4.27
CA CYS A 28 -9.32 7.30 -4.87
C CYS A 28 -10.09 8.60 -5.13
N ILE A 29 -10.21 9.47 -4.12
CA ILE A 29 -10.88 10.78 -4.23
C ILE A 29 -10.19 11.59 -5.31
N PHE A 30 -8.87 11.61 -5.32
CA PHE A 30 -8.11 12.44 -6.22
C PHE A 30 -8.13 11.91 -7.67
N THR A 31 -8.15 10.59 -7.85
CA THR A 31 -8.39 9.94 -9.15
C THR A 31 -9.82 10.24 -9.65
N ALA A 32 -10.82 10.20 -8.76
CA ALA A 32 -12.20 10.55 -9.10
C ALA A 32 -12.32 12.02 -9.53
N VAL A 33 -11.66 12.95 -8.82
CA VAL A 33 -11.62 14.39 -9.16
C VAL A 33 -10.96 14.64 -10.51
N THR A 34 -9.92 13.88 -10.87
CA THR A 34 -9.22 14.06 -12.15
C THR A 34 -9.98 13.44 -13.33
N CYS A 35 -10.66 12.31 -13.11
CA CYS A 35 -11.32 11.57 -14.20
C CYS A 35 -12.77 12.01 -14.44
N VAL A 36 -13.46 12.43 -13.39
CA VAL A 36 -14.87 12.82 -13.45
C VAL A 36 -14.89 14.30 -13.12
N GLN A 37 -15.15 15.16 -14.12
CA GLN A 37 -15.32 16.61 -13.96
C GLN A 37 -16.60 16.92 -13.16
N VAL A 38 -16.69 16.42 -11.93
CA VAL A 38 -17.80 16.69 -11.02
C VAL A 38 -17.56 18.06 -10.39
N ASP A 39 -18.63 18.84 -10.23
CA ASP A 39 -18.61 20.04 -9.41
C ASP A 39 -18.37 19.61 -7.95
N MET A 40 -17.13 19.76 -7.50
CA MET A 40 -16.69 19.31 -6.19
C MET A 40 -16.70 20.51 -5.23
N GLY A 41 -17.23 20.31 -4.02
CA GLY A 41 -17.29 21.36 -3.01
C GLY A 41 -15.94 22.01 -2.71
N VAL A 42 -15.99 23.22 -2.14
CA VAL A 42 -14.86 24.16 -1.93
C VAL A 42 -13.55 23.50 -1.47
N VAL A 43 -13.61 22.54 -0.54
CA VAL A 43 -12.42 21.89 0.03
C VAL A 43 -11.65 21.08 -1.02
N LEU A 44 -12.34 20.31 -1.88
CA LEU A 44 -11.67 19.50 -2.91
C LEU A 44 -11.05 20.38 -4.00
N GLU A 45 -11.65 21.54 -4.28
CA GLU A 45 -11.12 22.48 -5.27
C GLU A 45 -9.77 23.07 -4.84
N TRP A 46 -9.57 23.32 -3.54
CA TRP A 46 -8.25 23.70 -3.01
C TRP A 46 -7.19 22.63 -3.26
N PHE A 47 -7.52 21.35 -3.03
CA PHE A 47 -6.60 20.25 -3.32
C PHE A 47 -6.32 20.13 -4.82
N ARG A 48 -7.33 20.32 -5.67
CA ARG A 48 -7.17 20.32 -7.13
C ARG A 48 -6.26 21.46 -7.59
N MET A 49 -6.43 22.66 -7.06
CA MET A 49 -5.58 23.81 -7.37
C MET A 49 -4.13 23.57 -6.95
N LEU A 50 -3.91 23.09 -5.72
CA LEU A 50 -2.58 22.76 -5.22
C LEU A 50 -1.91 21.69 -6.09
N ALA A 51 -2.65 20.65 -6.45
CA ALA A 51 -2.20 19.59 -7.34
C ALA A 51 -1.80 20.12 -8.71
N LEU A 52 -2.63 20.96 -9.33
CA LEU A 52 -2.34 21.56 -10.64
C LEU A 52 -1.17 22.56 -10.56
N ALA A 53 -0.98 23.23 -9.43
CA ALA A 53 0.19 24.08 -9.22
C ALA A 53 1.50 23.28 -9.23
N ILE A 54 1.49 22.06 -8.66
CA ILE A 54 2.65 21.16 -8.61
C ILE A 54 2.85 20.47 -9.97
N PHE A 55 1.81 19.78 -10.48
CA PHE A 55 1.91 18.91 -11.66
C PHE A 55 1.69 19.64 -12.98
N ARG A 56 1.34 20.93 -12.96
CA ARG A 56 1.20 21.86 -14.10
C ARG A 56 0.10 21.53 -15.12
N THR A 57 -0.22 20.25 -15.33
CA THR A 57 -1.25 19.78 -16.24
C THR A 57 -2.07 18.65 -15.62
N PRO A 58 -3.37 18.53 -15.96
CA PRO A 58 -4.20 17.39 -15.55
C PRO A 58 -3.63 16.05 -16.03
N THR A 59 -3.00 16.02 -17.21
CA THR A 59 -2.38 14.82 -17.78
C THR A 59 -1.21 14.33 -16.92
N MET A 60 -0.31 15.22 -16.49
CA MET A 60 0.78 14.86 -15.59
C MET A 60 0.25 14.34 -14.25
N LEU A 61 -0.84 14.92 -13.75
CA LEU A 61 -1.49 14.48 -12.54
C LEU A 61 -2.04 13.05 -12.67
N TYR A 62 -2.74 12.78 -13.78
CA TYR A 62 -3.24 11.44 -14.10
C TYR A 62 -2.11 10.40 -14.18
N VAL A 63 -1.02 10.74 -14.88
CA VAL A 63 0.17 9.88 -14.97
C VAL A 63 0.76 9.63 -13.58
N ALA A 64 0.89 10.66 -12.74
CA ALA A 64 1.40 10.50 -11.38
C ALA A 64 0.52 9.59 -10.52
N CYS A 65 -0.81 9.74 -10.59
CA CYS A 65 -1.75 8.85 -9.91
C CYS A 65 -1.65 7.41 -10.41
N PHE A 66 -1.59 7.21 -11.73
CA PHE A 66 -1.44 5.88 -12.32
C PHE A 66 -0.12 5.22 -11.88
N MET A 67 0.98 5.97 -11.87
CA MET A 67 2.28 5.49 -11.41
C MET A 67 2.25 5.15 -9.91
N ALA A 68 1.57 5.95 -9.09
CA ALA A 68 1.38 5.64 -7.66
C ALA A 68 0.60 4.33 -7.47
N TRP A 69 -0.55 4.16 -8.13
CA TRP A 69 -1.30 2.90 -8.09
C TRP A 69 -0.47 1.70 -8.55
N SER A 70 0.31 1.88 -9.62
CA SER A 70 1.20 0.84 -10.15
C SER A 70 2.30 0.48 -9.14
N ALA A 71 2.90 1.47 -8.47
CA ALA A 71 3.89 1.23 -7.42
C ALA A 71 3.31 0.45 -6.24
N HIS A 72 2.15 0.86 -5.74
CA HIS A 72 1.44 0.15 -4.66
C HIS A 72 1.09 -1.29 -5.05
N LEU A 73 0.68 -1.51 -6.31
CA LEU A 73 0.44 -2.86 -6.84
C LEU A 73 1.72 -3.71 -6.85
N VAL A 74 2.83 -3.16 -7.33
CA VAL A 74 4.13 -3.84 -7.35
C VAL A 74 4.56 -4.20 -5.93
N GLU A 75 4.43 -3.28 -4.97
CA GLU A 75 4.76 -3.52 -3.57
C GLU A 75 3.90 -4.63 -2.96
N ALA A 76 2.60 -4.66 -3.26
CA ALA A 76 1.71 -5.73 -2.84
C ALA A 76 2.11 -7.10 -3.40
N VAL A 77 2.49 -7.16 -4.67
CA VAL A 77 3.01 -8.40 -5.30
C VAL A 77 4.31 -8.85 -4.64
N VAL A 78 5.22 -7.93 -4.33
CA VAL A 78 6.47 -8.26 -3.60
C VAL A 78 6.14 -8.80 -2.20
N ALA A 79 5.22 -8.18 -1.47
CA ALA A 79 4.80 -8.68 -0.16
C ALA A 79 4.22 -10.09 -0.25
N TYR A 80 3.36 -10.36 -1.23
CA TYR A 80 2.81 -11.68 -1.50
C TYR A 80 3.92 -12.73 -1.72
N ARG A 81 4.93 -12.41 -2.54
CA ARG A 81 6.08 -13.30 -2.77
C ARG A 81 6.87 -13.57 -1.50
N ILE A 82 7.10 -12.56 -0.65
CA ILE A 82 7.78 -12.74 0.64
C ILE A 82 6.95 -13.65 1.56
N CYS A 83 5.63 -13.47 1.63
CA CYS A 83 4.74 -14.32 2.42
C CYS A 83 4.80 -15.80 1.99
N ILE A 84 4.88 -16.09 0.68
CA ILE A 84 5.09 -17.45 0.17
C ILE A 84 6.42 -18.01 0.67
N GLN A 85 7.50 -17.24 0.58
CA GLN A 85 8.83 -17.65 1.05
C GLN A 85 8.89 -17.90 2.56
N LEU A 86 8.04 -17.23 3.34
CA LEU A 86 7.94 -17.42 4.79
C LEU A 86 7.09 -18.63 5.20
N GLY A 87 6.65 -19.45 4.24
CA GLY A 87 5.92 -20.70 4.48
C GLY A 87 4.45 -20.65 4.10
N GLY A 88 3.95 -19.51 3.60
CA GLY A 88 2.54 -19.35 3.21
C GLY A 88 1.57 -19.46 4.39
N GLY A 89 0.47 -18.70 4.38
CA GLY A 89 -0.47 -18.77 5.49
C GLY A 89 -1.78 -18.03 5.23
N ARG A 90 -2.75 -18.28 6.11
CA ARG A 90 -4.09 -17.69 6.02
C ARG A 90 -4.09 -16.16 6.07
N ASP A 91 -3.04 -15.55 6.60
CA ASP A 91 -2.90 -14.08 6.72
C ASP A 91 -2.13 -13.43 5.55
N MET A 92 -1.69 -14.20 4.55
CA MET A 92 -0.97 -13.67 3.38
C MET A 92 -1.76 -12.59 2.63
N TRP A 93 -3.07 -12.80 2.45
CA TRP A 93 -3.94 -11.84 1.77
C TRP A 93 -4.03 -10.52 2.56
N LYS A 94 -4.01 -10.58 3.91
CA LYS A 94 -4.02 -9.39 4.75
C LYS A 94 -2.77 -8.56 4.52
N TRP A 95 -1.60 -9.20 4.51
CA TRP A 95 -0.32 -8.53 4.22
C TRP A 95 -0.26 -7.94 2.81
N THR A 96 -0.87 -8.62 1.83
CA THR A 96 -0.94 -8.15 0.45
C THR A 96 -1.81 -6.90 0.34
N ILE A 97 -3.03 -6.94 0.88
CA ILE A 97 -3.95 -5.79 0.90
C ILE A 97 -3.36 -4.65 1.72
N GLN A 98 -2.80 -4.94 2.89
CA GLN A 98 -2.17 -3.94 3.74
C GLN A 98 -1.01 -3.25 3.02
N THR A 99 -0.18 -4.01 2.29
CA THR A 99 0.93 -3.43 1.52
C THR A 99 0.43 -2.66 0.31
N PHE A 100 -0.65 -3.09 -0.34
CA PHE A 100 -1.30 -2.29 -1.37
C PHE A 100 -1.81 -0.95 -0.83
N CYS A 101 -2.37 -0.91 0.39
CA CYS A 101 -2.93 0.31 0.95
C CYS A 101 -1.87 1.26 1.55
N ILE A 102 -0.85 0.71 2.19
CA ILE A 102 0.17 1.49 2.93
C ILE A 102 1.40 1.75 2.08
N GLY A 103 1.68 0.84 1.15
CA GLY A 103 2.88 0.80 0.35
C GLY A 103 4.10 0.33 1.13
N TYR A 104 5.25 0.91 0.80
CA TYR A 104 6.58 0.55 1.30
C TYR A 104 6.70 0.34 2.82
N PRO A 105 6.10 1.16 3.72
CA PRO A 105 6.23 0.93 5.15
C PRO A 105 5.76 -0.45 5.62
N SER A 106 4.66 -0.97 5.04
CA SER A 106 4.16 -2.32 5.31
C SER A 106 5.11 -3.38 4.78
N LEU A 107 5.62 -3.19 3.55
CA LEU A 107 6.58 -4.09 2.94
C LEU A 107 7.87 -4.20 3.76
N ARG A 108 8.36 -3.08 4.29
CA ARG A 108 9.57 -3.02 5.13
C ARG A 108 9.43 -3.85 6.40
N LEU A 109 8.26 -3.83 7.05
CA LEU A 109 7.99 -4.66 8.23
C LEU A 109 8.10 -6.15 7.88
N LEU A 110 7.53 -6.55 6.75
CA LEU A 110 7.58 -7.93 6.28
C LEU A 110 9.02 -8.37 5.93
N GLN A 111 9.80 -7.49 5.30
CA GLN A 111 11.23 -7.74 5.01
C GLN A 111 12.07 -7.88 6.29
N ILE A 112 11.80 -7.08 7.32
CA ILE A 112 12.47 -7.20 8.62
C ILE A 112 12.23 -8.60 9.22
N GLU A 113 10.99 -9.08 9.18
CA GLU A 113 10.67 -10.42 9.67
C GLU A 113 11.36 -11.51 8.84
N GLN A 114 11.39 -11.36 7.51
CA GLN A 114 12.10 -12.29 6.64
C GLN A 114 13.59 -12.38 6.99
N ARG A 115 14.24 -11.23 7.26
CA ARG A 115 15.65 -11.20 7.68
C ARG A 115 15.87 -11.86 9.04
N LYS A 116 14.94 -11.68 9.99
CA LYS A 116 15.01 -12.35 11.30
C LYS A 116 14.96 -13.87 11.15
N ARG A 117 14.05 -14.40 10.33
CA ARG A 117 13.96 -15.85 10.10
C ARG A 117 15.21 -16.43 9.44
N LYS A 118 15.75 -15.75 8.42
CA LYS A 118 16.99 -16.17 7.75
C LYS A 118 18.23 -16.19 8.67
N ARG A 119 18.23 -15.44 9.78
CA ARG A 119 19.34 -15.42 10.74
C ARG A 119 19.27 -16.59 11.73
N ASN A 120 18.08 -17.13 11.96
CA ASN A 120 17.85 -18.20 12.94
C ASN A 120 17.90 -19.60 12.32
N THR A 121 18.05 -19.70 11.00
CA THR A 121 18.27 -20.94 10.23
C THR A 121 19.73 -21.04 9.82
#